data_AF-A0A357AB88-F1
#
_entry.id   AF-A0A357AB88-F1
#
_cell.length_a   1.000
_cell.length_b   1.000
_cell.length_c   1.000
_cell.angle_alpha   90.00
_cell.angle_beta   90.00
_cell.angle_gamma   90.00
#
_symmetry.space_group_name_H-M   'P 1'
#
loop_
_entity.id
_entity.type
_entity.pdbx_description
1 polymer ?
#
loop_
_entity_poly.entity_id
_entity_poly.type
_entity_poly.pdbx_seq_one_letter_code
_entity_poly.pdbx_strand_id
1 'polypeptide(L)'
;MTSVPSNLTDMAPPPEMRDTPVNWIKNNLLSPWYNGLITFIILGGLIALGYNFLSWSFTDAQWDVIPRNLHLLMVGRYPSEEYWRLWILVALISVFSGLSWGVIARSLTLFSRNILIGLGIAALGCTIAPTPIVYRALLVGCLVAIAGSAWIGQQVGNVQPALGKWVSFGWFGVFLIGL
;
A
#
# COMPACT_ATOMS: atom_id res chain seq x y z
N MET A 1 36.01 49.23 -28.55
CA MET A 1 36.44 48.06 -27.77
C MET A 1 36.25 48.40 -26.30
N THR A 2 35.16 47.95 -25.69
CA THR A 2 34.87 48.08 -24.26
C THR A 2 35.20 46.75 -23.59
N SER A 3 36.13 46.75 -22.65
CA SER A 3 36.57 45.56 -21.91
C SER A 3 35.49 45.12 -20.92
N VAL A 4 34.97 43.91 -21.10
CA VAL A 4 34.12 43.23 -20.12
C VAL A 4 34.99 42.83 -18.92
N PRO A 5 34.69 43.22 -17.67
CA PRO A 5 35.48 42.82 -16.52
C PRO A 5 35.30 41.31 -16.25
N SER A 6 36.43 40.61 -16.13
CA SER A 6 36.57 39.15 -16.09
C SER A 6 36.38 38.52 -14.71
N ASN A 7 35.42 38.99 -13.90
CA ASN A 7 35.28 38.56 -12.50
C ASN A 7 33.88 37.99 -12.21
N LEU A 8 33.47 36.92 -12.89
CA LEU A 8 32.28 36.14 -12.52
C LEU A 8 32.61 34.84 -11.76
N THR A 9 33.91 34.52 -11.62
CA THR A 9 34.39 33.24 -11.06
C THR A 9 34.79 33.30 -9.58
N ASP A 10 34.70 34.46 -8.93
CA ASP A 10 35.13 34.65 -7.53
C ASP A 10 33.97 34.90 -6.54
N MET A 11 32.75 34.56 -6.95
CA MET A 11 31.64 34.42 -5.99
C MET A 11 31.69 33.00 -5.46
N ALA A 12 32.42 32.79 -4.36
CA ALA A 12 32.17 31.63 -3.51
C ALA A 12 30.64 31.54 -3.30
N PRO A 13 30.01 30.36 -3.45
CA PRO A 13 28.59 30.24 -3.14
C PRO A 13 28.37 30.81 -1.74
N PRO A 14 27.28 31.57 -1.50
CA PRO A 14 27.00 32.15 -0.19
C PRO A 14 27.23 31.05 0.85
N PRO A 15 27.96 31.31 1.94
CA PRO A 15 28.14 30.30 2.96
C PRO A 15 26.74 29.84 3.34
N GLU A 16 26.41 28.57 3.06
CA GLU A 16 25.21 27.95 3.60
C GLU A 16 25.38 28.06 5.12
N MET A 17 24.81 29.11 5.73
CA MET A 17 24.67 29.21 7.16
C MET A 17 23.74 28.07 7.53
N ARG A 18 24.31 26.89 7.75
CA ARG A 18 23.61 25.78 8.35
C ARG A 18 23.34 26.22 9.78
N ASP A 19 22.20 26.85 9.96
CA ASP A 19 21.68 27.17 11.29
C ASP A 19 21.74 25.91 12.12
N THR A 20 22.28 26.03 13.34
CA THR A 20 22.17 24.93 14.29
C THR A 20 20.68 24.67 14.51
N PRO A 21 20.25 23.41 14.72
CA PRO A 21 18.82 23.10 14.92
C PRO A 21 18.15 23.98 15.98
N VAL A 22 18.90 24.35 17.02
CA VAL A 22 18.45 25.25 18.09
C VAL A 22 18.21 26.68 17.57
N ASN A 23 19.13 27.23 16.78
CA ASN A 23 18.98 28.56 16.18
C ASN A 23 17.82 28.58 15.19
N TRP A 24 17.64 27.51 14.42
CA TRP A 24 16.50 27.38 13.51
C TRP A 24 15.17 27.39 14.28
N ILE A 25 15.03 26.61 15.36
CA ILE A 25 13.81 26.59 16.19
C ILE A 25 13.53 27.97 16.77
N LYS A 26 14.56 28.64 17.32
CA LYS A 26 14.42 29.98 17.90
C LYS A 26 13.92 30.99 16.87
N ASN A 27 14.51 30.98 15.68
CA ASN A 27 14.21 31.96 14.64
C ASN A 27 12.87 31.69 13.93
N ASN A 28 12.45 30.43 13.79
CA ASN A 28 11.27 30.05 13.01
C ASN A 28 10.03 29.77 13.85
N LEU A 29 10.17 29.23 15.07
CA LEU A 29 9.04 28.83 15.91
C LEU A 29 8.82 29.79 17.09
N LEU A 30 9.89 30.33 17.68
CA LEU A 30 9.81 31.09 18.93
C LEU A 30 9.88 32.62 18.76
N SER A 31 10.22 33.10 17.56
CA SER A 31 10.34 34.52 17.24
C SER A 31 9.22 34.98 16.30
N PRO A 32 8.57 36.13 16.56
CA PRO A 32 8.65 36.95 17.77
C PRO A 32 7.98 36.27 18.98
N TRP A 33 8.01 36.89 20.16
CA TRP A 33 7.58 36.27 21.43
C TRP A 33 6.15 35.67 21.41
N TYR A 34 5.23 36.24 20.63
CA TYR A 34 3.86 35.72 20.49
C TYR A 34 3.82 34.37 19.75
N ASN A 35 4.73 34.14 18.79
CA ASN A 35 4.89 32.82 18.15
C ASN A 35 5.40 31.80 19.16
N GLY A 36 6.30 32.20 20.07
CA GLY A 36 6.71 31.37 21.20
C GLY A 36 5.52 30.95 22.07
N LEU A 37 4.67 31.90 22.48
CA LEU A 37 3.48 31.61 23.28
C LEU A 37 2.52 30.65 22.56
N ILE A 38 2.19 30.93 21.29
CA ILE A 38 1.32 30.08 20.47
C ILE A 38 1.94 28.67 20.33
N THR A 39 3.25 28.58 20.10
CA THR A 39 3.97 27.30 19.98
C THR A 39 3.84 26.48 21.26
N PHE A 40 4.01 27.08 22.43
CA PHE A 40 3.84 26.36 23.70
C PHE A 40 2.40 25.94 23.95
N ILE A 41 1.41 26.77 23.60
CA ILE A 41 -0.01 26.42 23.70
C ILE A 41 -0.34 25.23 22.79
N ILE A 42 0.08 25.28 21.53
CA ILE A 42 -0.13 24.19 20.57
C ILE A 42 0.57 22.92 21.04
N LEU A 43 1.83 23.03 21.48
CA LEU A 43 2.60 21.89 21.97
C LEU A 43 1.93 21.24 23.19
N GLY A 44 1.48 22.04 24.15
CA GLY A 44 0.71 21.56 25.30
C GLY A 44 -0.59 20.88 24.87
N GLY A 45 -1.32 21.47 23.92
CA GLY A 45 -2.53 20.88 23.35
C GLY A 45 -2.29 19.55 22.64
N LEU A 46 -1.20 19.44 21.86
CA LEU A 46 -0.80 18.21 21.19
C LEU A 46 -0.39 17.12 22.19
N ILE A 47 0.34 17.48 23.25
CA ILE A 47 0.69 16.55 24.32
C ILE A 47 -0.57 16.05 25.03
N ALA A 48 -1.51 16.93 25.35
CA ALA A 48 -2.76 16.55 25.98
C ALA A 48 -3.63 15.67 25.07
N LEU A 49 -3.77 16.01 23.78
CA LEU A 49 -4.47 15.20 22.79
C LEU A 49 -3.82 13.83 22.63
N GLY A 50 -2.49 13.78 22.50
CA GLY A 50 -1.73 12.54 22.38
C GLY A 50 -1.89 11.67 23.62
N TYR A 51 -1.78 12.25 24.81
CA TYR A 51 -1.99 11.54 26.08
C TYR A 51 -3.41 10.97 26.19
N ASN A 52 -4.43 11.78 25.93
CA ASN A 52 -5.83 11.34 25.99
C ASN A 52 -6.12 10.24 24.95
N PHE A 53 -5.61 10.39 23.73
CA PHE A 53 -5.76 9.39 22.68
C PHE A 53 -5.06 8.07 23.05
N LEU A 54 -3.82 8.13 23.56
CA LEU A 54 -3.09 6.93 24.02
C LEU A 54 -3.79 6.29 25.22
N SER A 55 -4.21 7.08 26.20
CA SER A 55 -4.96 6.58 27.36
C SER A 55 -6.20 5.82 26.90
N TRP A 56 -7.08 6.47 26.15
CA TRP A 56 -8.27 5.85 25.57
C TRP A 56 -7.92 4.58 24.78
N SER A 57 -6.91 4.67 23.92
CA SER A 57 -6.44 3.55 23.08
C SER A 57 -6.02 2.33 23.92
N PHE A 58 -5.39 2.52 25.08
CA PHE A 58 -4.93 1.39 25.90
C PHE A 58 -5.91 0.98 27.00
N THR A 59 -6.84 1.85 27.43
CA THR A 59 -7.75 1.58 28.57
C THR A 59 -9.18 1.30 28.14
N ASP A 60 -9.72 2.10 27.22
CA ASP A 60 -11.16 2.13 26.94
C ASP A 60 -11.51 1.55 25.57
N ALA A 61 -10.58 1.62 24.62
CA ALA A 61 -10.80 1.20 23.25
C ALA A 61 -11.04 -0.32 23.16
N GLN A 62 -12.20 -0.68 22.61
CA GLN A 62 -12.60 -2.07 22.40
C GLN A 62 -12.02 -2.59 21.07
N TRP A 63 -10.70 -2.78 21.01
CA TRP A 63 -9.99 -3.26 19.81
C TRP A 63 -10.52 -4.57 19.24
N ASP A 64 -11.17 -5.38 20.07
CA ASP A 64 -11.76 -6.67 19.74
C ASP A 64 -12.96 -6.57 18.78
N VAL A 65 -13.56 -5.38 18.61
CA VAL A 65 -14.61 -5.13 17.61
C VAL A 65 -14.07 -5.24 16.18
N ILE A 66 -12.82 -4.84 15.93
CA ILE A 66 -12.20 -4.89 14.61
C ILE A 66 -12.05 -6.33 14.10
N PRO A 67 -11.35 -7.25 14.79
CA PRO A 67 -11.21 -8.62 14.33
C PRO A 67 -12.57 -9.34 14.25
N ARG A 68 -13.48 -9.10 15.19
CA ARG A 68 -14.81 -9.73 15.15
C ARG A 68 -15.67 -9.31 13.96
N ASN A 69 -15.51 -8.08 13.48
CA ASN A 69 -16.34 -7.52 12.43
C ASN A 69 -15.55 -7.20 11.15
N LEU A 70 -14.32 -7.74 11.01
CA LEU A 70 -13.43 -7.40 9.90
C LEU A 70 -14.10 -7.66 8.54
N HIS A 71 -14.89 -8.73 8.42
CA HIS A 71 -15.65 -9.04 7.21
C HIS A 71 -16.69 -7.95 6.86
N LEU A 72 -17.38 -7.36 7.85
CA LEU A 72 -18.33 -6.27 7.66
C LEU A 72 -17.60 -4.97 7.30
N LEU A 73 -16.41 -4.72 7.87
CA LEU A 73 -15.61 -3.55 7.53
C LEU A 73 -15.09 -3.59 6.08
N MET A 74 -14.78 -4.78 5.57
CA MET A 74 -14.30 -4.97 4.19
C MET A 74 -15.43 -4.88 3.16
N VAL A 75 -16.61 -5.40 3.50
CA VAL A 75 -17.74 -5.54 2.56
C VAL A 75 -18.79 -4.42 2.72
N GLY A 76 -18.78 -3.70 3.84
CA GLY A 76 -19.71 -2.61 4.13
C GLY A 76 -21.14 -3.10 4.38
N ARG A 77 -22.11 -2.50 3.68
CA ARG A 77 -23.55 -2.80 3.83
C ARG A 77 -24.07 -3.87 2.85
N TYR A 78 -23.19 -4.62 2.19
CA TYR A 78 -23.62 -5.65 1.26
C TYR A 78 -24.35 -6.78 2.02
N PRO A 79 -25.48 -7.29 1.51
CA PRO A 79 -26.22 -8.35 2.18
C PRO A 79 -25.39 -9.62 2.31
N SER A 80 -25.43 -10.26 3.48
CA SER A 80 -24.61 -11.44 3.77
C SER A 80 -24.95 -12.64 2.91
N GLU A 81 -26.19 -12.78 2.44
CA GLU A 81 -26.56 -13.89 1.55
C GLU A 81 -25.84 -13.80 0.20
N GLU A 82 -25.42 -12.61 -0.22
CA GLU A 82 -24.85 -12.36 -1.55
C GLU A 82 -23.32 -12.33 -1.56
N TYR A 83 -22.65 -12.64 -0.44
CA TYR A 83 -21.19 -12.61 -0.34
C TYR A 83 -20.49 -13.49 -1.37
N TRP A 84 -21.14 -14.57 -1.82
CA TRP A 84 -20.62 -15.44 -2.87
C TRP A 84 -20.31 -14.68 -4.17
N ARG A 85 -21.08 -13.64 -4.51
CA ARG A 85 -20.85 -12.80 -5.70
C ARG A 85 -19.54 -12.03 -5.58
N LEU A 86 -19.26 -11.46 -4.42
CA LEU A 86 -18.01 -10.76 -4.15
C LEU A 86 -16.82 -11.71 -4.25
N TRP A 87 -16.96 -12.93 -3.73
CA TRP A 87 -15.92 -13.95 -3.84
C TRP A 87 -15.69 -14.41 -5.28
N ILE A 88 -16.73 -14.49 -6.12
CA ILE A 88 -16.56 -14.72 -7.55
C ILE A 88 -15.74 -13.60 -8.20
N LEU A 89 -16.04 -12.33 -7.90
CA LEU A 89 -15.28 -11.21 -8.44
C LEU A 89 -13.81 -11.25 -7.97
N VAL A 90 -13.56 -11.50 -6.69
CA VAL A 90 -12.20 -11.63 -6.15
C VAL A 90 -11.46 -12.81 -6.79
N ALA A 91 -12.11 -13.95 -6.98
CA ALA A 91 -11.53 -15.11 -7.65
C ALA A 91 -11.22 -14.81 -9.13
N LEU A 92 -12.13 -14.11 -9.83
CA LEU A 92 -11.95 -13.72 -11.23
C LEU A 92 -10.74 -12.77 -11.37
N ILE A 93 -10.69 -11.72 -10.55
CA ILE A 93 -9.56 -10.77 -10.50
C ILE A 93 -8.26 -11.51 -10.17
N SER A 94 -8.28 -12.45 -9.23
CA SER A 94 -7.13 -13.26 -8.84
C SER A 94 -6.60 -14.09 -10.02
N VAL A 95 -7.48 -14.79 -10.73
CA VAL A 95 -7.10 -15.59 -11.90
C VAL A 95 -6.51 -14.72 -13.01
N PHE A 96 -7.15 -13.60 -13.34
CA PHE A 96 -6.67 -12.67 -14.37
C PHE A 96 -5.37 -11.97 -13.98
N SER A 97 -5.18 -11.66 -12.70
CA SER A 97 -3.92 -11.10 -12.19
C SER A 97 -2.78 -12.09 -12.33
N GLY A 98 -2.99 -13.36 -11.95
CA GLY A 98 -2.00 -14.40 -12.15
C GLY A 98 -1.70 -14.63 -13.63
N LEU A 99 -2.71 -14.76 -14.50
CA LEU A 99 -2.49 -14.90 -15.95
C LEU A 99 -1.69 -13.73 -16.53
N SER A 100 -2.01 -12.50 -16.11
CA SER A 100 -1.30 -11.29 -16.54
C SER A 100 0.17 -11.36 -16.13
N TRP A 101 0.44 -11.69 -14.86
CA TRP A 101 1.81 -11.88 -14.38
C TRP A 101 2.53 -12.97 -15.17
N GLY A 102 1.91 -14.13 -15.37
CA GLY A 102 2.49 -15.24 -16.11
C GLY A 102 2.90 -14.89 -17.53
N VAL A 103 2.02 -14.21 -18.27
CA VAL A 103 2.29 -13.79 -19.65
C VAL A 103 3.39 -12.73 -19.73
N ILE A 104 3.42 -11.79 -18.77
CA ILE A 104 4.46 -10.74 -18.71
C ILE A 104 5.82 -11.36 -18.34
N ALA A 105 5.84 -12.24 -17.34
CA ALA A 105 7.04 -12.90 -16.84
C ALA A 105 7.44 -14.16 -17.64
N ARG A 106 6.93 -14.32 -18.87
CA ARG A 106 7.11 -15.53 -19.69
C ARG A 106 8.57 -15.94 -19.90
N SER A 107 9.46 -14.97 -20.06
CA SER A 107 10.90 -15.16 -20.29
C SER A 107 11.75 -15.20 -19.01
N LEU A 108 11.14 -15.08 -17.83
CA LEU A 108 11.83 -15.05 -16.53
C LEU A 108 11.55 -16.31 -15.71
N THR A 109 12.29 -16.50 -14.61
CA THR A 109 11.96 -17.54 -13.62
C THR A 109 10.81 -17.05 -12.72
N LEU A 110 9.62 -17.60 -12.94
CA LEU A 110 8.39 -17.11 -12.29
C LEU A 110 8.38 -17.38 -10.77
N PHE A 111 8.85 -18.55 -10.34
CA PHE A 111 8.94 -18.92 -8.92
C PHE A 111 10.37 -18.86 -8.40
N SER A 112 10.96 -17.66 -8.41
CA SER A 112 12.24 -17.44 -7.74
C SER A 112 12.10 -17.59 -6.21
N ARG A 113 13.21 -17.82 -5.50
CA ARG A 113 13.21 -17.95 -4.04
C ARG A 113 12.52 -16.77 -3.35
N ASN A 114 12.75 -15.54 -3.80
CA ASN A 114 12.17 -14.34 -3.20
C ASN A 114 10.65 -14.30 -3.41
N ILE A 115 10.18 -14.73 -4.58
CA ILE A 115 8.74 -14.79 -4.90
C ILE A 115 8.05 -15.86 -4.07
N LEU A 116 8.67 -17.04 -3.91
CA LEU A 116 8.15 -18.11 -3.06
C LEU A 116 8.11 -17.71 -1.59
N ILE A 117 9.13 -16.98 -1.09
CA ILE A 117 9.11 -16.40 0.25
C ILE A 117 7.96 -15.39 0.37
N GLY A 118 7.80 -14.49 -0.60
CA GLY A 118 6.70 -13.52 -0.62
C GLY A 118 5.33 -14.18 -0.62
N LEU A 119 5.12 -15.21 -1.47
CA LEU A 119 3.89 -16.00 -1.49
C LEU A 119 3.66 -16.75 -0.17
N GLY A 120 4.72 -17.28 0.45
CA GLY A 120 4.65 -17.91 1.76
C GLY A 120 4.21 -16.94 2.85
N ILE A 121 4.80 -15.74 2.89
CA ILE A 121 4.41 -14.67 3.82
C ILE A 121 2.96 -14.26 3.58
N ALA A 122 2.55 -14.11 2.31
CA ALA A 122 1.17 -13.78 1.97
C ALA A 122 0.19 -14.87 2.42
N ALA A 123 0.53 -16.15 2.21
CA ALA A 123 -0.27 -17.28 2.67
C ALA A 123 -0.40 -17.30 4.20
N LEU A 124 0.70 -17.05 4.92
CA LEU A 124 0.68 -16.92 6.37
C LEU A 124 -0.21 -15.75 6.81
N GLY A 125 -0.09 -14.58 6.16
CA GLY A 125 -0.97 -13.44 6.41
C GLY A 125 -2.46 -13.79 6.23
N CYS A 126 -2.82 -14.51 5.16
CA CYS A 126 -4.19 -14.96 4.91
C CYS A 126 -4.71 -15.93 5.99
N THR A 127 -3.84 -16.77 6.56
CA THR A 127 -4.23 -17.75 7.60
C THR A 127 -4.32 -17.16 9.00
N ILE A 128 -3.56 -16.09 9.28
CA ILE A 128 -3.54 -15.39 10.58
C ILE A 128 -4.62 -14.30 10.63
N ALA A 129 -5.11 -13.83 9.48
CA ALA A 129 -6.16 -12.82 9.38
C ALA A 129 -7.33 -13.16 10.32
N PRO A 130 -7.82 -12.19 11.13
CA PRO A 130 -8.86 -12.46 12.11
C PRO A 130 -10.24 -12.53 11.45
N THR A 131 -10.44 -13.53 10.60
CA THR A 131 -11.71 -13.81 9.92
C THR A 131 -12.12 -15.26 10.18
N PRO A 132 -13.41 -15.62 10.01
CA PRO A 132 -13.87 -16.99 9.99
C PRO A 132 -13.04 -17.91 9.06
N ILE A 133 -12.89 -19.18 9.46
CA ILE A 133 -12.06 -20.16 8.76
C ILE A 133 -12.38 -20.30 7.27
N VAL A 134 -13.66 -20.16 6.91
CA VAL A 134 -14.14 -20.21 5.52
C VAL A 134 -13.50 -19.12 4.68
N TYR A 135 -13.46 -17.88 5.18
CA TYR A 135 -12.86 -16.75 4.44
C TYR A 135 -11.35 -16.88 4.34
N ARG A 136 -10.68 -17.40 5.38
CA ARG A 136 -9.23 -17.71 5.30
C ARG A 136 -8.94 -18.73 4.21
N ALA A 137 -9.74 -19.79 4.12
CA ALA A 137 -9.62 -20.80 3.09
C ALA A 137 -9.85 -20.22 1.69
N LEU A 138 -10.84 -19.33 1.52
CA LEU A 138 -11.09 -18.64 0.26
C LEU A 138 -9.93 -17.70 -0.13
N LEU A 139 -9.34 -16.96 0.82
CA LEU A 139 -8.17 -16.11 0.57
C LEU A 139 -6.96 -16.93 0.11
N VAL A 140 -6.68 -18.05 0.80
CA VAL A 140 -5.62 -18.98 0.39
C VAL A 140 -5.93 -19.59 -0.97
N GLY A 141 -7.19 -19.94 -1.23
CA GLY A 141 -7.65 -20.41 -2.54
C GLY A 141 -7.41 -19.40 -3.65
N CYS A 142 -7.66 -18.11 -3.41
CA CYS A 142 -7.36 -17.03 -4.35
C CYS A 142 -5.85 -16.88 -4.59
N LEU A 143 -5.02 -17.00 -3.54
CA LEU A 143 -3.57 -16.97 -3.67
C LEU A 143 -3.04 -18.14 -4.51
N VAL A 144 -3.57 -19.34 -4.27
CA VAL A 144 -3.27 -20.53 -5.07
C VAL A 144 -3.74 -20.34 -6.51
N ALA A 145 -4.92 -19.75 -6.72
CA ALA A 145 -5.43 -19.43 -8.05
C ALA A 145 -4.51 -18.45 -8.79
N ILE A 146 -3.98 -17.41 -8.14
CA ILE A 146 -3.00 -16.48 -8.72
C ILE A 146 -1.74 -17.24 -9.14
N ALA A 147 -1.16 -18.04 -8.24
CA ALA A 147 0.07 -18.76 -8.52
C ALA A 147 -0.13 -19.79 -9.66
N GLY A 148 -1.22 -20.55 -9.61
CA GLY A 148 -1.57 -21.54 -10.63
C GLY A 148 -1.84 -20.90 -11.98
N SER A 149 -2.63 -19.81 -12.02
CA SER A 149 -2.92 -19.11 -13.26
C SER A 149 -1.70 -18.36 -13.82
N ALA A 150 -0.78 -17.90 -12.97
CA ALA A 150 0.51 -17.35 -13.40
C ALA A 150 1.40 -18.42 -14.05
N TRP A 151 1.48 -19.60 -13.46
CA TRP A 151 2.20 -20.72 -14.08
C TRP A 151 1.62 -21.09 -15.45
N ILE A 152 0.29 -21.21 -15.55
CA ILE A 152 -0.41 -21.47 -16.81
C ILE A 152 -0.14 -20.34 -17.82
N GLY A 153 -0.31 -19.08 -17.40
CA GLY A 153 -0.06 -17.91 -18.25
C GLY A 153 1.36 -17.86 -18.81
N GLN A 154 2.34 -18.34 -18.05
CA GLN A 154 3.72 -18.46 -18.49
C GLN A 154 3.90 -19.51 -19.59
N GLN A 155 3.36 -20.73 -19.37
CA GLN A 155 3.46 -21.83 -20.32
C GLN A 155 2.82 -21.46 -21.65
N VAL A 156 1.59 -20.94 -21.60
CA VAL A 156 0.85 -20.59 -22.82
C VAL A 156 1.45 -19.33 -23.46
N GLY A 157 1.92 -18.36 -22.67
CA GLY A 157 2.56 -17.14 -23.16
C GLY A 157 3.90 -17.37 -23.90
N ASN A 158 4.60 -18.46 -23.57
CA ASN A 158 5.80 -18.91 -24.28
C ASN A 158 5.47 -19.56 -25.64
N VAL A 159 4.32 -20.23 -25.76
CA VAL A 159 3.86 -20.84 -27.02
C VAL A 159 3.21 -19.80 -27.94
N GLN A 160 2.42 -18.87 -27.40
CA GLN A 160 1.66 -17.90 -28.18
C GLN A 160 1.86 -16.45 -27.68
N PRO A 161 2.78 -15.68 -28.27
CA PRO A 161 3.13 -14.35 -27.80
C PRO A 161 1.98 -13.32 -27.87
N ALA A 162 0.99 -13.57 -28.72
CA ALA A 162 -0.19 -12.72 -28.91
C ALA A 162 -1.13 -12.70 -27.69
N LEU A 163 -1.01 -13.67 -26.77
CA LEU A 163 -1.87 -13.77 -25.59
C LEU A 163 -1.84 -12.53 -24.69
N GLY A 164 -0.72 -11.80 -24.65
CA GLY A 164 -0.63 -10.56 -23.88
C GLY A 164 -1.70 -9.54 -24.28
N LYS A 165 -2.04 -9.45 -25.58
CA LYS A 165 -3.10 -8.56 -26.07
C LYS A 165 -4.48 -9.04 -25.62
N TRP A 166 -4.73 -10.35 -25.67
CA TRP A 166 -5.99 -10.96 -25.27
C TRP A 166 -6.25 -10.87 -23.77
N VAL A 167 -5.21 -10.97 -22.94
CA VAL A 167 -5.33 -10.80 -21.48
C VAL A 167 -5.77 -9.37 -21.14
N SER A 168 -5.26 -8.36 -21.83
CA SER A 168 -5.72 -6.97 -21.65
C SER A 168 -7.19 -6.77 -22.05
N PHE A 169 -7.66 -7.43 -23.12
CA PHE A 169 -9.10 -7.44 -23.45
C PHE A 169 -9.94 -8.19 -22.41
N GLY A 170 -9.40 -9.25 -21.83
CA GLY A 170 -10.06 -10.00 -20.77
C GLY A 170 -10.34 -9.16 -19.52
N TRP A 171 -9.41 -8.27 -19.14
CA TRP A 171 -9.64 -7.30 -18.06
C TRP A 171 -10.84 -6.38 -18.29
N PHE A 172 -11.10 -5.99 -19.54
CA PHE A 172 -12.29 -5.23 -19.88
C PHE A 172 -13.58 -6.05 -19.65
N GLY A 173 -13.57 -7.34 -19.99
CA GLY A 173 -14.67 -8.25 -19.69
C GLY A 173 -14.91 -8.42 -18.18
N VAL A 174 -13.84 -8.58 -17.40
CA VAL A 174 -13.90 -8.65 -15.93
C VAL A 174 -14.51 -7.38 -15.34
N PHE A 175 -14.13 -6.21 -15.86
CA PHE A 175 -14.69 -4.92 -15.43
C PHE A 175 -16.19 -4.84 -15.68
N LEU A 176 -16.67 -5.25 -16.86
CA LEU A 176 -18.10 -5.24 -17.19
C LEU A 176 -18.93 -6.20 -16.32
N ILE A 177 -18.35 -7.33 -15.92
CA ILE A 177 -19.01 -8.29 -15.00
C ILE A 177 -19.11 -7.72 -13.57
N GLY A 178 -18.20 -6.84 -13.20
CA GLY A 178 -18.16 -6.20 -11.88
C GLY A 178 -19.00 -4.92 -11.76
N LEU A 179 -19.57 -4.41 -12.85
CA LEU A 179 -20.47 -3.26 -12.89
C LEU A 179 -21.88 -3.65 -12.42
#